data_AF-A0A3D2US43-F1
#
_entry.id   AF-A0A3D2US43-F1
#
_cell.length_a   1.000
_cell.length_b   1.000
_cell.length_c   1.000
_cell.angle_alpha   90.00
_cell.angle_beta   90.00
_cell.angle_gamma   90.00
#
_symmetry.space_group_name_H-M   'P 1'
#
loop_
_entity.id
_entity.type
_entity.pdbx_description
1 polymer ?
#
loop_
_entity_poly.entity_id
_entity_poly.type
_entity_poly.pdbx_seq_one_letter_code
_entity_poly.pdbx_strand_id
1 'polypeptide(L)'
;MINWQELTIDRFVQQLKTSYQQTYGDITPEFGRIVAWCGRLSLENISNSDALYHDIDHTIMVSLAGLSIIEGKHLREGGITPRDWMHFMIAVLCHDIGYVKGVCKNDTATLFCTGVGDERVEISHAGTDVALTPYHVNRSKMFVRERFGTYLLEDMTKQLDAELIASYIEMTRFPSPKDDFYKDTKGLGGLVRASDFIGQLGDPDYLRKTPALYYEFQ
;
A
#
# COMPACT_ATOMS: atom_id res chain seq x y z
N MET A 1 -19.26 22.25 -2.16
CA MET A 1 -19.23 21.23 -3.24
C MET A 1 -18.85 19.91 -2.56
N ILE A 2 -19.54 18.80 -2.84
CA ILE A 2 -19.25 17.51 -2.18
C ILE A 2 -18.00 16.91 -2.84
N ASN A 3 -16.99 16.56 -2.03
CA ASN A 3 -15.82 15.79 -2.47
C ASN A 3 -16.04 14.31 -2.11
N TRP A 4 -16.35 13.49 -3.11
CA TRP A 4 -16.63 12.07 -2.90
C TRP A 4 -15.38 11.29 -2.45
N GLN A 5 -14.20 11.62 -2.96
CA GLN A 5 -12.95 10.96 -2.58
C GLN A 5 -12.64 11.18 -1.10
N GLU A 6 -12.78 12.42 -0.62
CA GLU A 6 -12.59 12.78 0.78
C GLU A 6 -13.54 12.00 1.70
N LEU A 7 -14.83 11.91 1.34
CA LEU A 7 -15.81 11.12 2.10
C LEU A 7 -15.48 9.63 2.12
N THR A 8 -15.03 9.07 1.00
CA THR A 8 -14.60 7.67 0.90
C THR A 8 -13.38 7.41 1.79
N ILE A 9 -12.37 8.29 1.74
CA ILE A 9 -11.17 8.22 2.59
C ILE A 9 -11.56 8.30 4.06
N ASP A 10 -12.43 9.24 4.44
CA ASP A 10 -12.91 9.39 5.83
C ASP A 10 -13.57 8.12 6.36
N ARG A 11 -14.44 7.50 5.54
CA ARG A 11 -15.13 6.26 5.91
C ARG A 11 -14.17 5.10 6.04
N PHE A 12 -13.26 4.95 5.09
CA PHE A 12 -12.27 3.89 5.12
C PHE A 12 -11.28 4.03 6.30
N VAL A 13 -10.84 5.25 6.60
CA VAL A 13 -9.99 5.53 7.79
C VAL A 13 -10.72 5.17 9.08
N GLN A 14 -12.04 5.37 9.16
CA GLN A 14 -12.82 4.89 10.30
C GLN A 14 -12.89 3.35 10.34
N GLN A 15 -13.00 2.69 9.19
CA GLN A 15 -12.98 1.24 9.13
C GLN A 15 -11.66 0.65 9.67
N LEU A 16 -10.51 1.26 9.34
CA LEU A 16 -9.20 0.87 9.89
C LEU A 16 -9.16 0.95 11.42
N LYS A 17 -9.67 2.06 12.00
CA LYS A 17 -9.74 2.24 13.45
C LYS A 17 -10.66 1.22 14.11
N THR A 18 -11.83 0.99 13.51
CA THR A 18 -12.83 0.05 14.01
C THR A 18 -12.29 -1.37 14.02
N SER A 19 -11.63 -1.80 12.93
CA SER A 19 -11.03 -3.13 12.82
C SER A 19 -9.92 -3.35 13.85
N TYR A 20 -9.06 -2.34 14.08
CA TYR A 20 -8.05 -2.41 15.14
C TYR A 20 -8.69 -2.58 16.53
N GLN A 21 -9.68 -1.73 16.86
CA GLN A 21 -10.37 -1.79 18.15
C GLN A 21 -11.09 -3.12 18.37
N GLN A 22 -11.70 -3.69 17.33
CA GLN A 22 -12.38 -5.00 17.41
C GLN A 22 -11.39 -6.14 17.65
N THR A 23 -10.19 -6.06 17.07
CA THR A 23 -9.18 -7.13 17.18
C THR A 23 -8.38 -7.05 18.48
N TYR A 24 -7.98 -5.84 18.90
CA TYR A 24 -7.02 -5.64 19.98
C TYR A 24 -7.55 -4.83 21.17
N GLY A 25 -8.74 -4.24 21.07
CA GLY A 25 -9.26 -3.31 22.07
C GLY A 25 -8.30 -2.13 22.28
N ASP A 26 -8.04 -1.80 23.54
CA ASP A 26 -7.17 -0.69 23.95
C ASP A 26 -5.70 -1.10 24.10
N ILE A 27 -5.29 -2.27 23.58
CA ILE A 27 -3.89 -2.68 23.57
C ILE A 27 -3.16 -1.82 22.53
N THR A 28 -2.12 -1.09 22.97
CA THR A 28 -1.24 -0.26 22.11
C THR A 28 -2.00 0.60 21.07
N PRO A 29 -2.96 1.45 21.48
CA PRO A 29 -3.87 2.16 20.56
C PRO A 29 -3.14 3.12 19.60
N GLU A 30 -1.89 3.47 19.88
CA GLU A 30 -0.99 4.13 18.95
C GLU A 30 -0.87 3.42 17.61
N PHE A 31 -0.85 2.08 17.54
CA PHE A 31 -0.71 1.35 16.27
C PHE A 31 -1.92 1.49 15.37
N GLY A 32 -3.13 1.38 15.92
CA GLY A 32 -4.36 1.67 15.18
C GLY A 32 -4.39 3.12 14.67
N ARG A 33 -3.91 4.08 15.46
CA ARG A 33 -3.80 5.50 15.06
C ARG A 33 -2.77 5.71 13.94
N ILE A 34 -1.62 5.04 13.99
CA ILE A 34 -0.58 5.11 12.97
C ILE A 34 -1.11 4.55 11.64
N VAL A 35 -1.76 3.39 11.65
CA VAL A 35 -2.35 2.81 10.43
C VAL A 35 -3.46 3.70 9.87
N ALA A 36 -4.31 4.27 10.73
CA ALA A 36 -5.35 5.21 10.29
C ALA A 36 -4.77 6.48 9.64
N TRP A 37 -3.68 7.02 10.20
CA TRP A 37 -2.95 8.13 9.60
C TRP A 37 -2.29 7.73 8.27
N CYS A 38 -1.65 6.57 8.22
CA CYS A 38 -1.03 6.02 7.01
C CYS A 38 -2.07 5.79 5.90
N GLY A 39 -3.27 5.32 6.26
CA GLY A 39 -4.36 5.10 5.30
C GLY A 39 -4.83 6.41 4.68
N ARG A 40 -4.99 7.47 5.48
CA ARG A 40 -5.27 8.80 4.95
C ARG A 40 -4.16 9.29 4.04
N LEU A 41 -2.91 9.25 4.53
CA LEU A 41 -1.75 9.70 3.77
C LEU A 41 -1.66 8.99 2.41
N SER A 42 -1.78 7.67 2.39
CA SER A 42 -1.64 6.87 1.18
C SER A 42 -2.75 7.21 0.19
N LEU A 43 -4.01 7.24 0.64
CA LEU A 43 -5.14 7.51 -0.24
C LEU A 43 -5.20 8.95 -0.74
N GLU A 44 -4.79 9.94 0.06
CA GLU A 44 -4.68 11.34 -0.39
C GLU A 44 -3.57 11.53 -1.43
N ASN A 45 -2.49 10.73 -1.38
CA ASN A 45 -1.49 10.73 -2.45
C ASN A 45 -2.01 10.02 -3.70
N ILE A 46 -2.62 8.84 -3.54
CA ILE A 46 -3.17 8.04 -4.64
C ILE A 46 -4.31 8.78 -5.35
N SER A 47 -5.11 9.58 -4.65
CA SER A 47 -6.15 10.40 -5.27
C SER A 47 -5.63 11.47 -6.24
N ASN A 48 -4.33 11.78 -6.20
CA ASN A 48 -3.68 12.71 -7.15
C ASN A 48 -3.13 11.98 -8.40
N SER A 49 -3.17 10.65 -8.43
CA SER A 49 -2.74 9.85 -9.58
C SER A 49 -3.71 10.00 -10.75
N ASP A 50 -3.18 9.96 -11.97
CA ASP A 50 -3.96 9.85 -13.21
C ASP A 50 -3.98 8.41 -13.77
N ALA A 51 -3.61 7.43 -12.94
CA ALA A 51 -3.86 6.01 -13.19
C ALA A 51 -5.39 5.73 -13.26
N LEU A 52 -5.78 4.85 -14.17
CA LEU A 52 -7.18 4.50 -14.46
C LEU A 52 -7.71 3.36 -13.57
N TYR A 53 -6.84 2.49 -13.05
CA TYR A 53 -7.17 1.31 -12.27
C TYR A 53 -6.48 1.29 -10.90
N HIS A 54 -5.17 1.57 -10.85
CA HIS A 54 -4.41 1.61 -9.58
C HIS A 54 -4.73 2.91 -8.81
N ASP A 55 -5.98 3.03 -8.37
CA ASP A 55 -6.59 4.21 -7.76
C ASP A 55 -6.97 3.97 -6.28
N ILE A 56 -7.73 4.92 -5.70
CA ILE A 56 -8.18 4.83 -4.31
C ILE A 56 -9.11 3.63 -4.08
N ASP A 57 -9.92 3.24 -5.06
CA ASP A 57 -10.87 2.15 -4.91
C ASP A 57 -10.11 0.82 -4.88
N HIS A 58 -9.14 0.62 -5.79
CA HIS A 58 -8.27 -0.56 -5.77
C HIS A 58 -7.54 -0.67 -4.42
N THR A 59 -6.92 0.41 -3.96
CA THR A 59 -6.20 0.43 -2.68
C THR A 59 -7.11 0.10 -1.49
N ILE A 60 -8.35 0.60 -1.49
CA ILE A 60 -9.35 0.27 -0.45
C ILE A 60 -9.77 -1.21 -0.54
N MET A 61 -10.04 -1.74 -1.73
CA MET A 61 -10.41 -3.14 -1.93
C MET A 61 -9.32 -4.10 -1.44
N VAL A 62 -8.07 -3.83 -1.82
CA VAL A 62 -6.89 -4.57 -1.34
C VAL A 62 -6.75 -4.47 0.18
N SER A 63 -7.01 -3.29 0.75
CA SER A 63 -6.94 -3.11 2.19
C SER A 63 -8.04 -3.82 2.96
N LEU A 64 -9.28 -3.83 2.46
CA LEU A 64 -10.39 -4.56 3.07
C LEU A 64 -10.13 -6.08 3.02
N ALA A 65 -9.63 -6.59 1.88
CA ALA A 65 -9.17 -7.97 1.79
C ALA A 65 -8.06 -8.27 2.81
N GLY A 66 -7.08 -7.37 2.95
CA GLY A 66 -6.01 -7.47 3.94
C GLY A 66 -6.53 -7.55 5.38
N LEU A 67 -7.48 -6.70 5.76
CA LEU A 67 -8.12 -6.73 7.08
C LEU A 67 -8.76 -8.10 7.35
N SER A 68 -9.53 -8.64 6.40
CA SER A 68 -10.16 -9.95 6.56
C SER A 68 -9.14 -11.10 6.61
N ILE A 69 -8.06 -11.02 5.82
CA ILE A 69 -7.00 -12.04 5.80
C ILE A 69 -6.25 -12.07 7.13
N ILE A 70 -5.81 -10.92 7.65
CA ILE A 70 -5.03 -10.86 8.88
C ILE A 70 -5.89 -11.19 10.11
N GLU A 71 -7.15 -10.76 10.13
CA GLU A 71 -8.13 -11.16 11.14
C GLU A 71 -8.33 -12.68 11.11
N GLY A 72 -8.59 -13.25 9.93
CA GLY A 72 -8.76 -14.69 9.76
C GLY A 72 -7.53 -15.49 10.21
N LYS A 73 -6.32 -15.02 9.90
CA LYS A 73 -5.08 -15.63 10.39
C LYS A 73 -4.98 -15.55 11.91
N HIS A 74 -5.26 -14.38 12.51
CA HIS A 74 -5.21 -14.21 13.95
C HIS A 74 -6.24 -15.11 14.66
N LEU A 75 -7.47 -15.21 14.15
CA LEU A 75 -8.51 -16.06 14.72
C LEU A 75 -8.19 -17.56 14.59
N ARG A 76 -7.61 -17.97 13.46
CA ARG A 76 -7.33 -19.38 13.17
C ARG A 76 -6.05 -19.89 13.82
N GLU A 77 -4.99 -19.09 13.80
CA GLU A 77 -3.65 -19.50 14.19
C GLU A 77 -3.13 -18.78 15.43
N GLY A 78 -3.72 -17.63 15.80
CA GLY A 78 -3.23 -16.77 16.87
C GLY A 78 -1.94 -16.02 16.49
N GLY A 79 -1.32 -15.39 17.48
CA GLY A 79 0.06 -14.91 17.39
C GLY A 79 0.31 -13.61 16.61
N ILE A 80 -0.68 -13.07 15.88
CA ILE A 80 -0.54 -11.75 15.24
C ILE A 80 -0.57 -10.66 16.31
N THR A 81 0.59 -10.05 16.58
CA THR A 81 0.67 -8.94 17.53
C THR A 81 0.11 -7.65 16.92
N PRO A 82 -0.27 -6.66 17.74
CA PRO A 82 -0.61 -5.32 17.25
C PRO A 82 0.46 -4.69 16.33
N ARG A 83 1.74 -4.97 16.60
CA ARG A 83 2.86 -4.49 15.80
C ARG A 83 2.92 -5.18 14.43
N ASP A 84 2.69 -6.49 14.39
CA ASP A 84 2.61 -7.25 13.14
C ASP A 84 1.47 -6.74 12.26
N TRP A 85 0.31 -6.49 12.87
CA TRP A 85 -0.84 -5.91 12.18
C TRP A 85 -0.54 -4.53 11.62
N MET A 86 0.15 -3.67 12.38
CA MET A 86 0.56 -2.35 11.91
C MET A 86 1.46 -2.45 10.68
N HIS A 87 2.54 -3.24 10.74
CA HIS A 87 3.46 -3.38 9.60
C HIS A 87 2.77 -3.97 8.37
N PHE A 88 1.93 -4.99 8.58
CA PHE A 88 1.16 -5.60 7.52
C PHE A 88 0.23 -4.57 6.85
N MET A 89 -0.58 -3.85 7.63
CA MET A 89 -1.52 -2.89 7.07
C MET A 89 -0.84 -1.69 6.40
N ILE A 90 0.30 -1.22 6.91
CA ILE A 90 1.07 -0.17 6.22
C ILE A 90 1.56 -0.68 4.86
N ALA A 91 2.09 -1.91 4.79
CA ALA A 91 2.53 -2.50 3.52
C ALA A 91 1.37 -2.61 2.51
N VAL A 92 0.20 -3.07 2.95
CA VAL A 92 -1.02 -3.15 2.15
C VAL A 92 -1.46 -1.77 1.65
N LEU A 93 -1.49 -0.75 2.52
CA LEU A 93 -1.91 0.61 2.16
C LEU A 93 -0.96 1.30 1.18
N CYS A 94 0.33 0.97 1.24
CA CYS A 94 1.37 1.61 0.44
C CYS A 94 1.83 0.77 -0.78
N HIS A 95 1.27 -0.42 -1.04
CA HIS A 95 1.83 -1.33 -2.05
C HIS A 95 1.94 -0.69 -3.44
N ASP A 96 0.93 0.08 -3.84
CA ASP A 96 0.85 0.75 -5.15
C ASP A 96 1.08 2.27 -5.11
N ILE A 97 1.45 2.83 -3.95
CA ILE A 97 1.68 4.28 -3.85
C ILE A 97 2.82 4.75 -4.79
N GLY A 98 3.72 3.84 -5.16
CA GLY A 98 4.80 4.08 -6.10
C GLY A 98 4.37 4.39 -7.54
N TYR A 99 3.10 4.23 -7.91
CA TYR A 99 2.60 4.77 -9.18
C TYR A 99 2.56 6.30 -9.18
N VAL A 100 2.28 6.92 -8.03
CA VAL A 100 2.02 8.35 -7.92
C VAL A 100 3.29 9.15 -8.28
N LYS A 101 3.20 10.01 -9.29
CA LYS A 101 4.27 10.98 -9.61
C LYS A 101 4.43 12.00 -8.49
N GLY A 102 5.67 12.33 -8.12
CA GLY A 102 5.95 13.31 -7.07
C GLY A 102 5.89 12.77 -5.65
N VAL A 103 5.60 11.47 -5.48
CA VAL A 103 5.48 10.84 -4.16
C VAL A 103 6.84 10.62 -3.48
N CYS A 104 7.88 10.36 -4.27
CA CYS A 104 9.25 10.14 -3.78
C CYS A 104 9.99 11.48 -3.66
N LYS A 105 10.83 11.64 -2.63
CA LYS A 105 11.50 12.90 -2.27
C LYS A 105 12.27 13.56 -3.42
N ASN A 106 12.89 12.76 -4.28
CA ASN A 106 13.75 13.24 -5.36
C ASN A 106 13.05 13.24 -6.74
N ASP A 107 11.73 13.02 -6.78
CA ASP A 107 10.94 13.27 -7.98
C ASP A 107 10.94 14.77 -8.32
N THR A 108 10.90 15.06 -9.62
CA THR A 108 10.79 16.42 -10.15
C THR A 108 9.65 16.47 -11.18
N ALA A 109 9.49 17.59 -11.88
CA ALA A 109 8.43 17.73 -12.88
C ALA A 109 8.55 16.76 -14.08
N THR A 110 9.76 16.29 -14.41
CA THR A 110 10.01 15.43 -15.58
C THR A 110 10.85 14.19 -15.27
N LEU A 111 11.62 14.20 -14.18
CA LEU A 111 12.47 13.08 -13.75
C LEU A 111 11.92 12.46 -12.48
N PHE A 112 11.72 11.15 -12.50
CA PHE A 112 11.08 10.38 -11.44
C PHE A 112 11.98 9.25 -10.97
N CYS A 113 12.08 9.04 -9.67
CA CYS A 113 12.90 7.99 -9.06
C CYS A 113 12.45 6.61 -9.53
N THR A 114 13.39 5.71 -9.85
CA THR A 114 13.05 4.30 -10.15
C THR A 114 12.86 3.48 -8.86
N GLY A 115 13.20 4.04 -7.70
CA GLY A 115 13.26 3.33 -6.42
C GLY A 115 14.52 2.49 -6.23
N VAL A 116 15.48 2.52 -7.17
CA VAL A 116 16.75 1.77 -7.13
C VAL A 116 17.91 2.76 -7.12
N GLY A 117 18.64 2.83 -6.00
CA GLY A 117 19.74 3.78 -5.85
C GLY A 117 19.29 5.23 -6.13
N ASP A 118 20.12 5.96 -6.87
CA ASP A 118 19.84 7.33 -7.32
C ASP A 118 19.30 7.40 -8.76
N GLU A 119 18.88 6.26 -9.32
CA GLU A 119 18.39 6.17 -10.69
C GLU A 119 17.05 6.90 -10.85
N ARG A 120 16.91 7.58 -12.00
CA ARG A 120 15.71 8.31 -12.37
C ARG A 120 15.35 8.04 -13.84
N VAL A 121 14.07 8.06 -14.12
CA VAL A 121 13.48 7.91 -15.46
C VAL A 121 12.81 9.22 -15.86
N GLU A 122 12.99 9.63 -17.10
CA GLU A 122 12.25 10.75 -17.67
C GLU A 122 10.88 10.28 -18.16
N ILE A 123 9.82 10.98 -17.76
CA ILE A 123 8.46 10.74 -18.26
C ILE A 123 8.00 11.98 -18.99
N SER A 124 7.49 11.78 -20.21
CA SER A 124 6.88 12.84 -21.01
C SER A 124 5.77 13.54 -20.24
N HIS A 125 5.61 14.85 -20.43
CA HIS A 125 4.49 15.60 -19.86
C HIS A 125 3.10 15.07 -20.26
N ALA A 126 3.01 14.33 -21.37
CA ALA A 126 1.76 13.67 -21.79
C ALA A 126 1.61 12.24 -21.22
N GLY A 127 2.63 11.72 -20.54
CA GLY A 127 2.61 10.40 -19.95
C GLY A 127 1.90 10.41 -18.59
N THR A 128 1.04 9.42 -18.37
CA THR A 128 0.34 9.18 -17.09
C THR A 128 1.25 8.46 -16.09
N ASP A 129 0.80 8.36 -14.86
CA ASP A 129 1.47 7.73 -13.71
C ASP A 129 1.74 6.24 -13.97
N VAL A 130 0.96 5.61 -14.85
CA VAL A 130 1.17 4.22 -15.27
C VAL A 130 2.48 4.00 -16.02
N ALA A 131 3.13 5.05 -16.53
CA ALA A 131 4.50 4.96 -17.05
C ALA A 131 5.52 4.48 -15.98
N LEU A 132 5.16 4.58 -14.70
CA LEU A 132 5.94 4.09 -13.56
C LEU A 132 5.67 2.62 -13.21
N THR A 133 4.83 1.90 -13.97
CA THR A 133 4.58 0.45 -13.78
C THR A 133 5.86 -0.37 -13.57
N PRO A 134 6.96 -0.19 -14.32
CA PRO A 134 8.17 -0.99 -14.09
C PRO A 134 8.86 -0.73 -12.74
N TYR A 135 8.55 0.40 -12.11
CA TYR A 135 9.25 0.93 -10.94
C TYR A 135 8.38 0.99 -9.69
N HIS A 136 7.04 0.88 -9.81
CA HIS A 136 6.11 1.16 -8.72
C HIS A 136 6.45 0.40 -7.43
N VAL A 137 6.75 -0.91 -7.46
CA VAL A 137 7.12 -1.67 -6.25
C VAL A 137 8.39 -1.09 -5.60
N ASN A 138 9.41 -0.74 -6.39
CA ASN A 138 10.63 -0.14 -5.87
C ASN A 138 10.36 1.26 -5.29
N ARG A 139 9.54 2.06 -5.96
CA ARG A 139 9.10 3.39 -5.52
C ARG A 139 8.27 3.32 -4.24
N SER A 140 7.36 2.36 -4.11
CA SER A 140 6.57 2.14 -2.89
C SER A 140 7.46 1.82 -1.69
N LYS A 141 8.47 0.96 -1.87
CA LYS A 141 9.48 0.68 -0.84
C LYS A 141 10.30 1.93 -0.49
N MET A 142 10.72 2.70 -1.50
CA MET A 142 11.44 3.96 -1.29
C MET A 142 10.58 4.95 -0.50
N PHE A 143 9.30 5.11 -0.85
CA PHE A 143 8.36 5.97 -0.12
C PHE A 143 8.27 5.60 1.37
N VAL A 144 8.10 4.30 1.67
CA VAL A 144 8.05 3.82 3.06
C VAL A 144 9.35 4.14 3.79
N ARG A 145 10.51 3.90 3.17
CA ARG A 145 11.82 4.23 3.77
C ARG A 145 12.00 5.72 4.01
N GLU A 146 11.61 6.56 3.07
CA GLU A 146 11.71 8.01 3.21
C GLU A 146 10.78 8.54 4.32
N ARG A 147 9.55 8.03 4.34
CA ARG A 147 8.49 8.46 5.26
C ARG A 147 8.72 7.98 6.69
N PHE A 148 9.23 6.76 6.87
CA PHE A 148 9.30 6.10 8.16
C PHE A 148 10.73 5.77 8.63
N GLY A 149 11.73 5.86 7.76
CA GLY A 149 13.13 5.64 8.10
C GLY A 149 13.87 6.88 8.59
N THR A 150 13.25 8.06 8.54
CA THR A 150 13.82 9.30 9.08
C THR A 150 13.39 9.51 10.53
N TYR A 151 14.32 9.95 11.39
CA TYR A 151 14.15 10.21 12.83
C TYR A 151 13.12 11.30 13.19
N LEU A 152 12.25 11.71 12.25
CA LEU A 152 11.17 12.67 12.48
C LEU A 152 10.18 12.23 13.57
N LEU A 153 10.24 10.96 13.99
CA LEU A 153 9.41 10.35 15.02
C LEU A 153 10.27 9.41 15.90
N GLU A 154 11.20 9.94 16.70
CA GLU A 154 12.15 9.15 17.52
C GLU A 154 11.51 8.06 18.40
N ASP A 155 10.24 8.19 18.78
CA ASP A 155 9.51 7.15 19.51
C ASP A 155 8.68 6.21 18.63
N MET A 156 8.18 6.64 17.46
CA MET A 156 7.50 5.71 16.52
C MET A 156 8.47 4.80 15.78
N THR A 157 9.66 5.30 15.44
CA THR A 157 10.68 4.57 14.66
C THR A 157 11.22 3.34 15.38
N LYS A 158 11.11 3.26 16.72
CA LYS A 158 11.47 2.03 17.48
C LYS A 158 10.49 0.89 17.23
N GLN A 159 9.24 1.22 16.93
CA GLN A 159 8.15 0.25 16.78
C GLN A 159 7.80 0.00 15.31
N LEU A 160 8.15 0.92 14.41
CA LEU A 160 7.92 0.80 12.98
C LEU A 160 9.22 0.44 12.25
N ASP A 161 9.25 -0.74 11.62
CA ASP A 161 10.38 -1.22 10.82
C ASP A 161 10.11 -1.01 9.33
N ALA A 162 10.71 0.05 8.77
CA ALA A 162 10.52 0.43 7.37
C ALA A 162 11.07 -0.62 6.39
N GLU A 163 12.15 -1.33 6.74
CA GLU A 163 12.71 -2.39 5.89
C GLU A 163 11.82 -3.64 5.89
N LEU A 164 11.24 -3.98 7.04
CA LEU A 164 10.28 -5.07 7.13
C LEU A 164 9.03 -4.78 6.28
N ILE A 165 8.46 -3.58 6.39
CA ILE A 165 7.32 -3.16 5.55
C ILE A 165 7.72 -3.20 4.07
N ALA A 166 8.89 -2.67 3.70
CA ALA A 166 9.39 -2.72 2.34
C ALA A 166 9.56 -4.16 1.82
N SER A 167 9.96 -5.10 2.67
CA SER A 167 10.03 -6.53 2.33
C SER A 167 8.66 -7.15 2.09
N TYR A 168 7.61 -6.67 2.76
CA TYR A 168 6.24 -7.12 2.50
C TYR A 168 5.72 -6.55 1.17
N ILE A 169 5.99 -5.28 0.89
CA ILE A 169 5.68 -4.66 -0.41
C ILE A 169 6.41 -5.37 -1.55
N GLU A 170 7.66 -5.80 -1.35
CA GLU A 170 8.41 -6.55 -2.38
C GLU A 170 7.64 -7.78 -2.89
N MET A 171 6.84 -8.43 -2.04
CA MET A 171 6.08 -9.61 -2.41
C MET A 171 4.98 -9.33 -3.44
N THR A 172 4.57 -8.07 -3.65
CA THR A 172 3.51 -7.71 -4.63
C THR A 172 4.03 -7.62 -6.07
N ARG A 173 5.32 -7.87 -6.33
CA ARG A 173 5.84 -7.91 -7.71
C ARG A 173 5.04 -8.86 -8.59
N PHE A 174 4.65 -8.35 -9.75
CA PHE A 174 3.98 -9.13 -10.79
C PHE A 174 4.68 -8.99 -12.16
N PRO A 175 4.87 -10.10 -12.90
CA PRO A 175 4.74 -11.49 -12.46
C PRO A 175 5.66 -11.81 -11.28
N SER A 176 5.22 -12.71 -10.40
CA SER A 176 6.02 -13.06 -9.21
C SER A 176 7.35 -13.69 -9.63
N PRO A 177 8.50 -13.19 -9.14
CA PRO A 177 9.80 -13.77 -9.46
C PRO A 177 9.95 -15.21 -8.95
N LYS A 178 10.93 -15.94 -9.49
CA LYS A 178 11.09 -17.38 -9.26
C LYS A 178 11.83 -17.73 -7.96
N ASP A 179 12.44 -16.75 -7.30
CA ASP A 179 13.25 -16.96 -6.10
C ASP A 179 12.42 -17.51 -4.94
N ASP A 180 13.06 -18.27 -4.04
CA ASP A 180 12.39 -18.95 -2.93
C ASP A 180 11.66 -17.99 -1.98
N PHE A 181 12.15 -16.75 -1.85
CA PHE A 181 11.50 -15.67 -1.11
C PHE A 181 10.02 -15.51 -1.52
N TYR A 182 9.74 -15.53 -2.83
CA TYR A 182 8.40 -15.33 -3.36
C TYR A 182 7.50 -16.58 -3.25
N LYS A 183 8.04 -17.73 -2.85
CA LYS A 183 7.23 -18.95 -2.68
C LYS A 183 6.47 -18.98 -1.35
N ASP A 184 6.76 -18.06 -0.42
CA ASP A 184 6.03 -17.96 0.85
C ASP A 184 4.57 -17.53 0.63
N THR A 185 3.66 -18.34 1.16
CA THR A 185 2.20 -18.11 1.12
C THR A 185 1.59 -17.98 2.51
N LYS A 186 2.40 -18.06 3.57
CA LYS A 186 1.94 -18.09 4.97
C LYS A 186 2.42 -16.89 5.78
N GLY A 187 3.61 -16.38 5.48
CA GLY A 187 4.14 -15.18 6.11
C GLY A 187 3.39 -13.93 5.67
N LEU A 188 3.55 -12.86 6.46
CA LEU A 188 2.79 -11.62 6.27
C LEU A 188 3.02 -10.99 4.91
N GLY A 189 4.25 -10.98 4.38
CA GLY A 189 4.51 -10.52 3.01
C GLY A 189 3.76 -11.32 1.94
N GLY A 190 3.71 -12.66 2.07
CA GLY A 190 2.91 -13.51 1.20
C GLY A 190 1.41 -13.20 1.27
N LEU A 191 0.93 -12.79 2.45
CA LEU A 191 -0.46 -12.37 2.65
C LEU A 191 -0.73 -10.94 2.16
N VAL A 192 0.26 -10.04 2.13
CA VAL A 192 0.14 -8.74 1.45
C VAL A 192 -0.11 -8.97 -0.04
N ARG A 193 0.69 -9.83 -0.69
CA ARG A 193 0.46 -10.25 -2.08
C ARG A 193 -0.92 -10.90 -2.27
N ALA A 194 -1.36 -11.74 -1.33
CA ALA A 194 -2.69 -12.34 -1.41
C ALA A 194 -3.79 -11.26 -1.32
N SER A 195 -3.59 -10.24 -0.49
CA SER A 195 -4.53 -9.13 -0.31
C SER A 195 -4.66 -8.32 -1.60
N ASP A 196 -3.55 -8.08 -2.29
CA ASP A 196 -3.50 -7.42 -3.60
C ASP A 196 -4.35 -8.19 -4.64
N PHE A 197 -4.03 -9.46 -4.90
CA PHE A 197 -4.80 -10.26 -5.87
C PHE A 197 -6.26 -10.47 -5.49
N ILE A 198 -6.56 -10.75 -4.21
CA ILE A 198 -7.94 -10.98 -3.78
C ILE A 198 -8.73 -9.67 -3.80
N GLY A 199 -8.12 -8.54 -3.42
CA GLY A 199 -8.75 -7.22 -3.53
C GLY A 199 -9.06 -6.87 -4.98
N GLN A 200 -8.11 -7.12 -5.89
CA GLN A 200 -8.28 -6.92 -7.32
C GLN A 200 -9.43 -7.78 -7.88
N LEU A 201 -9.42 -9.09 -7.62
CA LEU A 201 -10.43 -10.03 -8.15
C LEU A 201 -11.79 -9.93 -7.45
N GLY A 202 -11.79 -9.44 -6.21
CA GLY A 202 -12.98 -9.25 -5.37
C GLY A 202 -13.68 -7.92 -5.59
N ASP A 203 -13.15 -7.02 -6.44
CA ASP A 203 -13.81 -5.77 -6.79
C ASP A 203 -15.19 -6.06 -7.43
N PRO A 204 -16.31 -5.57 -6.85
CA PRO A 204 -17.64 -5.74 -7.44
C PRO A 204 -17.75 -5.19 -8.87
N ASP A 205 -16.92 -4.20 -9.22
CA ASP A 205 -16.80 -3.60 -10.53
C ASP A 205 -15.66 -4.21 -11.37
N TYR A 206 -15.07 -5.34 -10.97
CA TYR A 206 -13.90 -5.95 -11.63
C TYR A 206 -14.05 -6.03 -13.16
N LEU A 207 -15.17 -6.56 -13.66
CA LEU A 207 -15.44 -6.67 -15.10
C LEU A 207 -15.59 -5.30 -15.79
N ARG A 208 -16.10 -4.29 -15.08
CA ARG A 208 -16.25 -2.91 -15.57
C ARG A 208 -14.91 -2.17 -15.59
N LYS A 209 -14.02 -2.46 -14.64
CA LYS A 209 -12.68 -1.86 -14.51
C LYS A 209 -11.60 -2.58 -15.31
N THR A 210 -11.84 -3.82 -15.75
CA THR A 210 -10.87 -4.59 -16.56
C THR A 210 -10.35 -3.84 -17.80
N PRO A 211 -11.17 -3.09 -18.57
CA PRO A 211 -10.64 -2.27 -19.67
C PRO A 211 -9.67 -1.19 -19.21
N ALA A 212 -9.90 -0.56 -18.05
CA ALA A 212 -8.97 0.41 -17.47
C ALA A 212 -7.62 -0.26 -17.20
N LEU A 213 -7.62 -1.40 -16.49
CA LEU A 213 -6.41 -2.18 -16.22
C LEU A 213 -5.66 -2.59 -17.50
N TYR A 214 -6.40 -3.00 -18.54
CA TYR A 214 -5.80 -3.32 -19.84
C TYR A 214 -5.05 -2.11 -20.43
N TYR A 215 -5.66 -0.92 -20.40
CA TYR A 215 -5.02 0.29 -20.93
C TYR A 215 -3.81 0.75 -20.13
N GLU A 216 -3.75 0.46 -18.83
CA GLU A 216 -2.56 0.78 -18.03
C GLU A 216 -1.33 -0.07 -18.41
N PHE A 217 -1.55 -1.26 -18.96
CA PHE A 217 -0.48 -2.18 -19.38
C PHE A 217 -0.16 -2.12 -20.89
N GLN A 218 -0.80 -1.22 -21.65
CA GLN A 218 -0.47 -0.94 -23.06
C GLN A 218 0.61 0.12 -23.19
#